data_AF-A0A0A3I5K7-F1
#
_entry.id   AF-A0A0A3I5K7-F1
#
_cell.length_a   1.000
_cell.length_b   1.000
_cell.length_c   1.000
_cell.angle_alpha   90.00
_cell.angle_beta   90.00
_cell.angle_gamma   90.00
#
_symmetry.space_group_name_H-M   'P 1'
#
loop_
_entity.id
_entity.type
_entity.pdbx_description
1 polymer ?
#
loop_
_entity_poly.entity_id
_entity_poly.type
_entity_poly.pdbx_seq_one_letter_code
_entity_poly.pdbx_strand_id
1 'polypeptide(L)'
;MKKFILIVVFSFILAGIFTFINQPQAETVNRPSDKETSNLFESLQNELYEIYDIGAFKTASNPNYTINEIIIPINGSQEYYDSVKDEVESLVKNIIKTTSFKNYSVIVEKNKLDQFFNEKAKDEMDLRYEITKTVHDSLYEAYQNQIGDIGITDSAQQLIIEVNTFFNGQESNDFFKEMENKLNIIFQEKLSSNLLVKESSITIHIYNKYGERIN
;
A
#
# COMPACT_ATOMS: atom_id res chain seq x y z
N MET A 1 -14.87 -15.70 64.55
CA MET A 1 -16.22 -15.21 64.21
C MET A 1 -16.11 -14.12 63.16
N LYS A 2 -17.14 -14.03 62.32
CA LYS A 2 -17.36 -13.25 61.10
C LYS A 2 -16.98 -11.75 61.12
N LYS A 3 -16.46 -11.31 59.95
CA LYS A 3 -16.77 -10.07 59.16
C LYS A 3 -16.27 -8.71 59.68
N PHE A 4 -15.60 -7.93 58.82
CA PHE A 4 -16.26 -6.96 57.93
C PHE A 4 -15.31 -6.48 56.82
N ILE A 5 -15.85 -6.42 55.60
CA ILE A 5 -15.29 -5.76 54.42
C ILE A 5 -15.60 -4.26 54.53
N LEU A 6 -14.62 -3.40 54.27
CA LEU A 6 -14.88 -2.02 53.86
C LEU A 6 -13.99 -1.70 52.66
N ILE A 7 -14.57 -1.83 51.47
CA ILE A 7 -14.02 -1.28 50.23
C ILE A 7 -14.37 0.21 50.25
N VAL A 8 -13.36 1.07 50.31
CA VAL A 8 -13.52 2.50 50.05
C VAL A 8 -12.93 2.78 48.66
N VAL A 9 -13.82 2.88 47.68
CA VAL A 9 -13.52 3.40 46.34
C VAL A 9 -13.31 4.91 46.47
N PHE A 10 -12.08 5.37 46.28
CA PHE A 10 -11.81 6.81 46.15
C PHE A 10 -11.72 7.16 44.66
N SER A 11 -12.84 7.65 44.12
CA SER A 11 -12.92 8.28 42.82
C SER A 11 -12.24 9.66 42.89
N PHE A 12 -11.04 9.79 42.31
CA PHE A 12 -10.48 11.10 41.97
C PHE A 12 -10.82 11.42 40.51
N ILE A 13 -11.90 12.17 40.34
CA ILE A 13 -12.20 12.92 39.13
C ILE A 13 -11.24 14.12 39.12
N LEU A 14 -10.16 14.02 38.36
CA LEU A 14 -9.31 15.16 38.04
C LEU A 14 -10.02 15.99 36.97
N ALA A 15 -10.72 17.01 37.44
CA ALA A 15 -11.22 18.12 36.65
C ALA A 15 -10.03 18.92 36.08
N GLY A 16 -9.61 18.57 34.87
CA GLY A 16 -8.81 19.46 34.02
C GLY A 16 -9.74 20.47 33.36
N ILE A 17 -9.82 21.67 33.93
CA ILE A 17 -10.55 22.81 33.37
C ILE A 17 -9.74 23.31 32.17
N PHE A 18 -9.98 22.76 30.98
CA PHE A 18 -9.56 23.42 29.75
C PHE A 18 -10.60 24.50 29.43
N THR A 19 -10.25 25.75 29.73
CA THR A 19 -10.92 26.91 29.15
C THR A 19 -10.62 26.89 27.65
N PHE A 20 -11.57 26.42 26.85
CA PHE A 20 -11.57 26.66 25.41
C PHE A 20 -11.73 28.16 25.17
N ILE A 21 -10.59 28.83 25.06
CA ILE A 21 -10.50 30.16 24.48
C ILE A 21 -11.01 30.02 23.05
N ASN A 22 -12.04 30.82 22.72
CA ASN A 22 -12.62 31.02 21.40
C ASN A 22 -11.59 30.78 20.26
N GLN A 23 -11.59 29.57 19.70
CA GLN A 23 -11.19 29.43 18.32
C GLN A 23 -12.31 30.11 17.50
N PRO A 24 -12.00 31.03 16.58
CA PRO A 24 -12.97 31.41 15.58
C PRO A 24 -13.44 30.11 14.94
N GLN A 25 -14.74 29.81 15.01
CA GLN A 25 -15.30 28.70 14.27
C GLN A 25 -14.88 28.94 12.82
N ALA A 26 -14.01 28.08 12.30
CA ALA A 26 -13.79 28.01 10.88
C ALA A 26 -15.18 27.90 10.27
N GLU A 27 -15.51 28.81 9.36
CA GLU A 27 -16.74 28.71 8.58
C GLU A 27 -16.85 27.27 8.12
N THR A 28 -17.92 26.58 8.52
CA THR A 28 -18.16 25.20 8.11
C THR A 28 -18.30 25.21 6.60
N VAL A 29 -17.20 24.95 5.89
CA VAL A 29 -17.22 24.64 4.46
C VAL A 29 -18.16 23.45 4.35
N ASN A 30 -19.32 23.68 3.75
CA ASN A 30 -20.43 22.73 3.70
C ASN A 30 -20.00 21.56 2.82
N ARG A 31 -19.28 20.60 3.41
CA ARG A 31 -18.77 19.42 2.72
C ARG A 31 -19.97 18.50 2.41
N PRO A 32 -20.12 18.04 1.17
CA PRO A 32 -21.12 17.04 0.82
C PRO A 32 -20.99 15.80 1.73
N SER A 33 -22.12 15.19 2.06
CA SER A 33 -22.15 13.96 2.85
C SER A 33 -21.51 12.78 2.11
N ASP A 34 -21.14 11.73 2.85
CA ASP A 34 -20.62 10.49 2.25
C ASP A 34 -21.63 9.87 1.27
N LYS A 35 -22.94 10.00 1.57
CA LYS A 35 -24.01 9.54 0.69
C LYS A 35 -24.04 10.33 -0.63
N GLU A 36 -23.92 11.65 -0.57
CA GLU A 36 -23.84 12.49 -1.78
C GLU A 36 -22.59 12.19 -2.60
N THR A 37 -21.47 11.91 -1.93
CA THR A 37 -20.21 11.51 -2.56
C THR A 37 -20.34 10.16 -3.27
N SER A 38 -20.96 9.17 -2.62
CA SER A 38 -21.22 7.86 -3.22
C SER A 38 -22.12 7.96 -4.45
N ASN A 39 -23.21 8.74 -4.36
CA ASN A 39 -24.12 8.94 -5.49
C ASN A 39 -23.43 9.64 -6.67
N LEU A 40 -22.54 10.60 -6.40
CA LEU A 40 -21.74 11.24 -7.43
C LEU A 40 -20.84 10.21 -8.13
N PHE A 41 -20.10 9.40 -7.37
CA PHE A 41 -19.19 8.41 -7.96
C PHE A 41 -19.93 7.35 -8.78
N GLU A 42 -21.10 6.90 -8.33
CA GLU A 42 -21.96 6.00 -9.11
C GLU A 42 -22.43 6.67 -10.43
N SER A 43 -22.84 7.95 -10.36
CA SER A 43 -23.25 8.69 -11.57
C SER A 43 -22.09 8.86 -12.56
N LEU A 44 -20.90 9.20 -12.07
CA LEU A 44 -19.70 9.32 -12.90
C LEU A 44 -19.28 7.97 -13.50
N GLN A 45 -19.42 6.89 -12.74
CA GLN A 45 -19.11 5.55 -13.22
C GLN A 45 -20.04 5.15 -14.38
N ASN A 46 -21.35 5.34 -14.22
CA ASN A 46 -22.34 4.99 -15.23
C ASN A 46 -22.17 5.79 -16.53
N GLU A 47 -21.84 7.07 -16.44
CA GLU A 47 -21.72 7.95 -17.61
C GLU A 47 -20.36 7.81 -18.33
N LEU A 48 -19.30 7.42 -17.61
CA LEU A 48 -17.94 7.49 -18.16
C LEU A 48 -17.29 6.12 -18.41
N TYR A 49 -17.52 5.08 -17.59
CA TYR A 49 -16.77 3.82 -17.68
C TYR A 49 -17.09 3.00 -18.94
N GLU A 50 -18.26 3.19 -19.54
CA GLU A 50 -18.61 2.51 -20.79
C GLU A 50 -17.92 3.12 -22.02
N ILE A 51 -17.39 4.34 -21.89
CA ILE A 51 -16.90 5.16 -23.01
C ILE A 51 -15.39 5.42 -22.88
N TYR A 52 -14.89 5.56 -21.65
CA TYR A 52 -13.52 5.95 -21.35
C TYR A 52 -12.84 4.98 -20.40
N ASP A 53 -11.53 4.79 -20.58
CA ASP A 53 -10.70 4.06 -19.64
C ASP A 53 -10.31 4.98 -18.47
N ILE A 54 -11.06 4.89 -17.37
CA ILE A 54 -10.93 5.78 -16.21
C ILE A 54 -10.56 4.97 -14.96
N GLY A 55 -9.62 5.48 -14.17
CA GLY A 55 -9.30 4.94 -12.85
C GLY A 55 -10.28 5.39 -11.75
N ALA A 56 -9.94 5.10 -10.49
CA ALA A 56 -10.82 5.46 -9.37
C ALA A 56 -10.91 6.97 -9.15
N PHE A 57 -12.14 7.51 -9.13
CA PHE A 57 -12.42 8.90 -8.79
C PHE A 57 -12.00 9.22 -7.34
N LYS A 58 -11.54 10.45 -7.11
CA LYS A 58 -11.27 10.94 -5.75
C LYS A 58 -11.74 12.38 -5.60
N THR A 59 -12.12 12.74 -4.38
CA THR A 59 -12.30 14.15 -4.01
C THR A 59 -11.11 14.57 -3.15
N ALA A 60 -10.62 15.78 -3.39
CA ALA A 60 -9.55 16.37 -2.61
C ALA A 60 -9.95 17.78 -2.16
N SER A 61 -9.32 18.25 -1.10
CA SER A 61 -9.30 19.67 -0.78
C SER A 61 -7.86 20.15 -0.97
N ASN A 62 -7.70 21.33 -1.56
CA ASN A 62 -6.38 21.95 -1.61
C ASN A 62 -5.84 22.15 -0.17
N PRO A 63 -4.51 22.33 0.02
CA PRO A 63 -3.92 22.43 1.37
C PRO A 63 -4.48 23.54 2.26
N ASN A 64 -5.15 24.53 1.67
CA ASN A 64 -5.78 25.65 2.36
C ASN A 64 -7.30 25.47 2.57
N TYR A 65 -7.87 24.32 2.19
CA TYR A 65 -9.30 23.99 2.25
C TYR A 65 -10.24 25.00 1.56
N THR A 66 -9.71 25.80 0.64
CA THR A 66 -10.45 26.85 -0.08
C THR A 66 -11.01 26.37 -1.42
N ILE A 67 -10.43 25.31 -1.98
CA ILE A 67 -10.87 24.72 -3.25
C ILE A 67 -11.05 23.23 -3.02
N ASN A 68 -12.25 22.75 -3.28
CA ASN A 68 -12.52 21.32 -3.35
C ASN A 68 -12.43 20.87 -4.81
N GLU A 69 -11.85 19.70 -5.01
CA GLU A 69 -11.51 19.14 -6.32
C GLU A 69 -12.17 17.78 -6.48
N ILE A 70 -12.66 17.50 -7.69
CA ILE A 70 -12.98 16.15 -8.16
C ILE A 70 -11.87 15.80 -9.14
N ILE A 71 -11.14 14.72 -8.85
CA ILE A 71 -10.02 14.29 -9.66
C ILE A 71 -10.43 13.03 -10.42
N ILE A 72 -10.28 13.09 -11.74
CA ILE A 72 -10.66 12.07 -12.70
C ILE A 72 -9.38 11.52 -13.36
N PRO A 73 -8.91 10.34 -12.96
CA PRO A 73 -7.72 9.74 -13.58
C PRO A 73 -8.09 9.02 -14.89
N ILE A 74 -7.45 9.37 -16.00
CA ILE A 74 -7.58 8.67 -17.29
C ILE A 74 -6.43 7.68 -17.46
N ASN A 75 -6.74 6.43 -17.73
CA ASN A 75 -5.75 5.40 -18.04
C ASN A 75 -5.40 5.44 -19.54
N GLY A 76 -4.20 5.01 -19.90
CA GLY A 76 -3.78 4.81 -21.28
C GLY A 76 -2.61 5.69 -21.74
N SER A 77 -2.41 5.74 -23.06
CA SER A 77 -1.28 6.47 -23.65
C SER A 77 -1.40 7.99 -23.44
N GLN A 78 -0.29 8.71 -23.62
CA GLN A 78 -0.33 10.18 -23.59
C GLN A 78 -1.25 10.73 -24.68
N GLU A 79 -1.19 10.14 -25.88
CA GLU A 79 -2.04 10.48 -27.02
C GLU A 79 -3.52 10.27 -26.72
N TYR A 80 -3.89 9.14 -26.09
CA TYR A 80 -5.26 8.88 -25.68
C TYR A 80 -5.74 9.89 -24.65
N TYR A 81 -4.96 10.12 -23.59
CA TYR A 81 -5.26 11.16 -22.59
C TYR A 81 -5.49 12.54 -23.23
N ASP A 82 -4.59 12.96 -24.11
CA ASP A 82 -4.69 14.25 -24.79
C ASP A 82 -5.92 14.34 -25.71
N SER A 83 -6.40 13.21 -26.23
CA SER A 83 -7.61 13.16 -27.06
C SER A 83 -8.93 13.24 -26.28
N VAL A 84 -8.97 12.80 -25.01
CA VAL A 84 -10.23 12.68 -24.24
C VAL A 84 -10.36 13.63 -23.06
N LYS A 85 -9.26 14.23 -22.56
CA LYS A 85 -9.25 14.99 -21.30
C LYS A 85 -10.27 16.14 -21.25
N ASP A 86 -10.39 16.91 -22.33
CA ASP A 86 -11.25 18.09 -22.37
C ASP A 86 -12.74 17.68 -22.44
N GLU A 87 -13.03 16.58 -23.14
CA GLU A 87 -14.38 16.01 -23.23
C GLU A 87 -14.84 15.47 -21.88
N VAL A 88 -14.00 14.67 -21.21
CA VAL A 88 -14.30 14.12 -19.88
C VAL A 88 -14.49 15.25 -18.86
N GLU A 89 -13.65 16.29 -18.88
CA GLU A 89 -13.79 17.44 -17.98
C GLU A 89 -15.15 18.12 -18.17
N SER A 90 -15.57 18.32 -19.42
CA SER A 90 -16.86 18.94 -19.76
C SER A 90 -18.05 18.09 -19.30
N LEU A 91 -17.99 16.77 -19.51
CA LEU A 91 -19.03 15.84 -19.06
C LEU A 91 -19.19 15.86 -17.54
N VAL A 92 -18.08 15.77 -16.80
CA VAL A 92 -18.09 15.80 -15.33
C VAL A 92 -18.64 17.14 -14.83
N LYS A 93 -18.22 18.27 -15.41
CA LYS A 93 -18.75 19.59 -15.09
C LYS A 93 -20.27 19.68 -15.30
N ASN A 94 -20.78 19.05 -16.36
CA ASN A 94 -22.21 19.00 -16.63
C ASN A 94 -22.96 18.16 -15.58
N ILE A 95 -22.42 16.99 -15.21
CA ILE A 95 -22.99 16.08 -14.19
C ILE A 95 -23.11 16.78 -12.83
N ILE A 96 -22.07 17.51 -12.40
CA ILE A 96 -22.04 18.11 -11.05
C ILE A 96 -22.79 19.44 -10.94
N LYS A 97 -23.19 20.04 -12.07
CA LYS A 97 -23.76 21.40 -12.11
C LYS A 97 -25.00 21.57 -11.23
N THR A 98 -25.76 20.50 -11.04
CA THR A 98 -27.01 20.48 -10.25
C THR A 98 -26.85 19.79 -8.89
N THR A 99 -25.63 19.38 -8.51
CA THR A 99 -25.35 18.65 -7.26
C THR A 99 -24.73 19.57 -6.21
N SER A 100 -24.49 19.03 -5.00
CA SER A 100 -23.73 19.71 -3.95
C SER A 100 -22.26 19.95 -4.32
N PHE A 101 -21.79 19.37 -5.43
CA PHE A 101 -20.43 19.52 -5.94
C PHE A 101 -20.28 20.59 -7.02
N LYS A 102 -21.33 21.36 -7.35
CA LYS A 102 -21.32 22.37 -8.43
C LYS A 102 -20.18 23.39 -8.41
N ASN A 103 -19.58 23.62 -7.24
CA ASN A 103 -18.47 24.56 -7.04
C ASN A 103 -17.10 23.87 -6.95
N TYR A 104 -17.05 22.54 -7.10
CA TYR A 104 -15.79 21.80 -7.10
C TYR A 104 -15.07 22.05 -8.44
N SER A 105 -13.76 22.19 -8.37
CA SER A 105 -12.91 22.17 -9.56
C SER A 105 -12.81 20.74 -10.08
N VAL A 106 -12.93 20.55 -11.39
CA VAL A 106 -12.72 19.24 -12.03
C VAL A 106 -11.31 19.19 -12.55
N ILE A 107 -10.53 18.22 -12.07
CA ILE A 107 -9.14 18.00 -12.48
C ILE A 107 -9.09 16.66 -13.20
N VAL A 108 -8.87 16.68 -14.50
CA VAL A 108 -8.60 15.47 -15.27
C VAL A 108 -7.09 15.27 -15.31
N GLU A 109 -6.61 14.14 -14.80
CA GLU A 109 -5.19 13.83 -14.76
C GLU A 109 -4.91 12.51 -15.48
N LYS A 110 -3.77 12.43 -16.16
CA LYS A 110 -3.30 11.13 -16.66
C LYS A 110 -2.93 10.25 -15.47
N ASN A 111 -3.51 9.06 -15.42
CA ASN A 111 -3.20 8.12 -14.37
C ASN A 111 -1.72 7.73 -14.44
N LYS A 112 -0.99 7.99 -13.36
CA LYS A 112 0.42 7.61 -13.26
C LYS A 112 0.60 6.14 -12.91
N LEU A 113 -0.46 5.43 -12.53
CA LEU A 113 -0.43 3.98 -12.28
C LEU A 113 -0.07 3.18 -13.55
N ASP A 114 -0.29 3.71 -14.75
CA ASP A 114 0.19 3.07 -16.00
C ASP A 114 1.72 2.92 -16.03
N GLN A 115 2.46 3.75 -15.28
CA GLN A 115 3.92 3.59 -15.12
C GLN A 115 4.29 2.43 -14.18
N PHE A 116 3.39 2.03 -13.27
CA PHE A 116 3.57 0.92 -12.34
C PHE A 116 3.03 -0.41 -12.89
N PHE A 117 2.14 -0.37 -13.89
CA PHE A 117 1.52 -1.55 -14.52
C PHE A 117 1.84 -1.65 -16.02
N ASN A 118 3.04 -1.23 -16.44
CA ASN A 118 3.52 -1.66 -17.75
C ASN A 118 3.88 -3.15 -17.70
N GLU A 119 3.85 -3.86 -18.85
CA GLU A 119 4.16 -5.30 -18.91
C GLU A 119 5.47 -5.64 -18.21
N LYS A 120 6.48 -4.77 -18.33
CA LYS A 120 7.77 -4.93 -17.68
C LYS A 120 7.69 -4.94 -16.15
N ALA A 121 6.92 -4.05 -15.54
CA ALA A 121 6.74 -4.01 -14.08
C ALA A 121 5.97 -5.25 -13.58
N LYS A 122 5.02 -5.74 -14.38
CA LYS A 122 4.33 -7.00 -14.11
C LYS A 122 5.28 -8.18 -14.20
N ASP A 123 6.09 -8.25 -15.25
CA ASP A 123 7.10 -9.31 -15.43
C ASP A 123 8.12 -9.31 -14.27
N GLU A 124 8.58 -8.13 -13.85
CA GLU A 124 9.46 -7.99 -12.68
C GLU A 124 8.78 -8.43 -11.37
N MET A 125 7.50 -8.11 -11.17
CA MET A 125 6.72 -8.60 -10.03
C MET A 125 6.55 -10.12 -10.06
N ASP A 126 6.26 -10.70 -11.23
CA ASP A 126 6.11 -12.14 -11.40
C ASP A 126 7.43 -12.88 -11.10
N LEU A 127 8.57 -12.32 -11.54
CA LEU A 127 9.90 -12.85 -11.24
C LEU A 127 10.21 -12.81 -9.73
N ARG A 128 9.88 -11.72 -9.03
CA ARG A 128 10.06 -11.63 -7.57
C ARG A 128 9.13 -12.58 -6.83
N TYR A 129 7.89 -12.69 -7.30
CA TYR A 129 6.91 -13.60 -6.72
C TYR A 129 7.37 -15.05 -6.83
N GLU A 130 7.91 -15.46 -7.98
CA GLU A 130 8.48 -16.80 -8.20
C GLU A 130 9.61 -17.10 -7.20
N ILE A 131 10.55 -16.16 -7.01
CA ILE A 131 11.65 -16.31 -6.05
C ILE A 131 11.09 -16.42 -4.63
N THR A 132 10.25 -15.47 -4.22
CA THR A 132 9.68 -15.40 -2.86
C THR A 132 8.95 -16.69 -2.52
N LYS A 133 8.08 -17.14 -3.42
CA LYS A 133 7.30 -18.37 -3.25
C LYS A 133 8.20 -19.60 -3.19
N THR A 134 9.14 -19.73 -4.11
CA THR A 134 10.02 -20.92 -4.17
C THR A 134 10.93 -21.03 -2.95
N VAL A 135 11.47 -19.91 -2.50
CA VAL A 135 12.27 -19.84 -1.26
C VAL A 135 11.40 -20.14 -0.05
N HIS A 136 10.23 -19.49 0.06
CA HIS A 136 9.29 -19.71 1.15
C HIS A 136 8.90 -21.18 1.26
N ASP A 137 8.38 -21.77 0.19
CA ASP A 137 7.91 -23.16 0.18
C ASP A 137 9.04 -24.14 0.53
N SER A 138 10.24 -23.93 -0.04
CA SER A 138 11.39 -24.81 0.20
C SER A 138 11.97 -24.70 1.61
N LEU A 139 11.88 -23.52 2.25
CA LEU A 139 12.32 -23.33 3.62
C LEU A 139 11.24 -23.76 4.62
N TYR A 140 9.97 -23.49 4.33
CA TYR A 140 8.84 -23.89 5.17
C TYR A 140 8.77 -25.42 5.30
N GLU A 141 9.05 -26.17 4.23
CA GLU A 141 9.19 -27.63 4.30
C GLU A 141 10.28 -28.09 5.28
N ALA A 142 11.40 -27.36 5.37
CA ALA A 142 12.55 -27.75 6.17
C ALA A 142 12.52 -27.24 7.61
N TYR A 143 11.94 -26.06 7.83
CA TYR A 143 11.99 -25.31 9.09
C TYR A 143 10.60 -24.99 9.65
N GLN A 144 9.53 -25.47 9.02
CA GLN A 144 8.13 -25.29 9.45
C GLN A 144 7.77 -23.80 9.61
N ASN A 145 6.93 -23.48 10.60
CA ASN A 145 6.46 -22.13 10.96
C ASN A 145 7.55 -21.23 11.56
N GLN A 146 8.83 -21.54 11.36
CA GLN A 146 9.95 -20.71 11.83
C GLN A 146 10.43 -19.71 10.77
N ILE A 147 9.89 -19.77 9.56
CA ILE A 147 10.15 -18.81 8.49
C ILE A 147 9.09 -17.72 8.54
N GLY A 148 9.53 -16.48 8.65
CA GLY A 148 8.69 -15.29 8.54
C GLY A 148 8.70 -14.74 7.12
N ASP A 149 8.85 -13.44 6.99
CA ASP A 149 8.81 -12.76 5.70
C ASP A 149 10.12 -12.93 4.91
N ILE A 150 9.99 -13.02 3.59
CA ILE A 150 11.11 -12.99 2.65
C ILE A 150 11.07 -11.67 1.88
N GLY A 151 12.11 -10.86 2.06
CA GLY A 151 12.32 -9.62 1.33
C GLY A 151 13.21 -9.85 0.11
N ILE A 152 12.87 -9.19 -1.00
CA ILE A 152 13.71 -9.16 -2.21
C ILE A 152 13.99 -7.71 -2.56
N THR A 153 15.26 -7.33 -2.44
CA THR A 153 15.77 -6.05 -2.92
C THR A 153 16.78 -6.32 -4.01
N ASP A 154 16.64 -5.66 -5.15
CA ASP A 154 17.58 -5.75 -6.25
C ASP A 154 18.16 -4.37 -6.57
N SER A 155 19.41 -4.38 -6.98
CA SER A 155 20.10 -3.26 -7.61
C SER A 155 20.67 -3.76 -8.94
N ALA A 156 21.24 -2.85 -9.73
CA ALA A 156 21.69 -3.15 -11.10
C ALA A 156 22.66 -4.36 -11.24
N GLN A 157 23.25 -4.86 -10.15
CA GLN A 157 24.22 -5.98 -10.18
C GLN A 157 24.04 -7.00 -9.04
N GLN A 158 23.09 -6.78 -8.14
CA GLN A 158 22.98 -7.55 -6.91
C GLN A 158 21.52 -7.76 -6.54
N LEU A 159 21.16 -9.03 -6.32
CA LEU A 159 19.90 -9.48 -5.76
C LEU A 159 20.12 -9.85 -4.29
N ILE A 160 19.54 -9.06 -3.39
CA ILE A 160 19.59 -9.25 -1.95
C ILE A 160 18.31 -9.96 -1.52
N ILE A 161 18.48 -11.10 -0.86
CA ILE A 161 17.44 -11.96 -0.34
C ILE A 161 17.50 -11.90 1.17
N GLU A 162 16.47 -11.35 1.78
CA GLU A 162 16.37 -11.19 3.23
C GLU A 162 15.36 -12.21 3.77
N VAL A 163 15.83 -13.17 4.56
CA VAL A 163 14.98 -14.19 5.17
C VAL A 163 14.80 -13.85 6.64
N ASN A 164 13.62 -13.40 7.01
CA ASN A 164 13.26 -13.21 8.42
C ASN A 164 12.79 -14.53 9.00
N THR A 165 13.17 -14.80 10.24
CA THR A 165 12.85 -16.05 10.93
C THR A 165 12.28 -15.78 12.31
N PHE A 166 11.62 -16.77 12.89
CA PHE A 166 11.13 -16.74 14.27
C PHE A 166 12.12 -17.38 15.27
N PHE A 167 13.34 -17.67 14.83
CA PHE A 167 14.41 -18.19 15.68
C PHE A 167 14.82 -17.19 16.75
N ASN A 168 15.20 -17.72 17.92
CA ASN A 168 15.58 -16.90 19.07
C ASN A 168 17.04 -16.48 19.06
N GLY A 169 17.83 -16.89 18.07
CA GLY A 169 19.28 -16.64 17.99
C GLY A 169 20.10 -17.54 18.93
N GLN A 170 19.50 -18.59 19.49
CA GLN A 170 20.18 -19.59 20.33
C GLN A 170 20.65 -20.81 19.53
N GLU A 171 20.25 -20.89 18.27
CA GLU A 171 20.63 -21.93 17.33
C GLU A 171 22.14 -21.85 17.03
N SER A 172 22.76 -22.99 16.73
CA SER A 172 24.20 -23.02 16.46
C SER A 172 24.54 -22.31 15.14
N ASN A 173 25.78 -21.82 15.02
CA ASN A 173 26.28 -21.27 13.76
C ASN A 173 26.16 -22.30 12.60
N ASP A 174 26.35 -23.59 12.91
CA ASP A 174 26.21 -24.66 11.91
C ASP A 174 24.77 -24.78 11.37
N PHE A 175 23.75 -24.49 12.18
CA PHE A 175 22.35 -24.46 11.75
C PHE A 175 22.11 -23.35 10.72
N PHE A 176 22.63 -22.14 10.95
CA PHE A 176 22.45 -21.03 10.02
C PHE A 176 23.26 -21.22 8.72
N LYS A 177 24.44 -21.82 8.80
CA LYS A 177 25.20 -22.25 7.61
C LYS A 177 24.45 -23.31 6.79
N GLU A 178 23.78 -24.25 7.45
CA GLU A 178 22.94 -25.24 6.77
C GLU A 178 21.80 -24.55 6.01
N MET A 179 21.13 -23.58 6.63
CA MET A 179 20.07 -22.80 5.99
C MET A 179 20.59 -22.00 4.78
N GLU A 180 21.72 -21.32 4.93
CA GLU A 180 22.36 -20.58 3.83
C GLU A 180 22.75 -21.52 2.67
N ASN A 181 23.30 -22.70 2.96
CA ASN A 181 23.59 -23.72 1.94
C ASN A 181 22.32 -24.18 1.23
N LYS A 182 21.22 -24.39 1.96
CA LYS A 182 19.93 -24.78 1.38
C LYS A 182 19.38 -23.70 0.45
N LEU A 183 19.50 -22.43 0.84
CA LEU A 183 19.16 -21.28 0.00
C LEU A 183 20.00 -21.26 -1.28
N ASN A 184 21.31 -21.44 -1.17
CA ASN A 184 22.19 -21.51 -2.34
C ASN A 184 21.78 -22.63 -3.31
N ILE A 185 21.42 -23.82 -2.80
CA ILE A 185 20.91 -24.93 -3.61
C ILE A 185 19.58 -24.55 -4.29
N ILE A 186 18.65 -23.90 -3.58
CA ILE A 186 17.39 -23.43 -4.16
C ILE A 186 17.65 -22.48 -5.35
N PHE A 187 18.58 -21.54 -5.18
CA PHE A 187 18.94 -20.61 -6.27
C PHE A 187 19.59 -21.30 -7.47
N GLN A 188 20.44 -22.30 -7.23
CA GLN A 188 21.12 -23.03 -8.31
C GLN A 188 20.20 -24.03 -9.03
N GLU A 189 19.35 -24.75 -8.30
CA GLU A 189 18.58 -25.87 -8.86
C GLU A 189 17.16 -25.49 -9.25
N LYS A 190 16.49 -24.65 -8.46
CA LYS A 190 15.06 -24.33 -8.65
C LYS A 190 14.82 -22.97 -9.32
N LEU A 191 15.72 -22.01 -9.13
CA LEU A 191 15.56 -20.64 -9.64
C LEU A 191 16.60 -20.23 -10.70
N SER A 192 17.39 -21.17 -11.23
CA SER A 192 18.44 -20.84 -12.22
C SER A 192 17.92 -20.29 -13.55
N SER A 193 16.64 -20.51 -13.87
CA SER A 193 15.96 -19.93 -15.03
C SER A 193 15.35 -18.56 -14.77
N ASN A 194 15.22 -18.13 -13.51
CA ASN A 194 14.63 -16.84 -13.18
C ASN A 194 15.59 -15.71 -13.62
N LEU A 195 15.05 -14.72 -14.35
CA LEU A 195 15.86 -13.70 -15.00
C LEU A 195 16.64 -12.83 -13.99
N LEU A 196 16.01 -12.44 -12.86
CA LEU A 196 16.67 -11.66 -11.81
C LEU A 196 17.84 -12.42 -11.18
N VAL A 197 17.68 -13.73 -11.01
CA VAL A 197 18.71 -14.63 -10.47
C VAL A 197 19.85 -14.82 -11.48
N LYS A 198 19.54 -14.92 -12.77
CA LYS A 198 20.53 -15.15 -13.83
C LYS A 198 21.42 -13.93 -14.08
N GLU A 199 20.87 -12.72 -13.95
CA GLU A 199 21.54 -11.48 -14.31
C GLU A 199 22.24 -10.80 -13.11
N SER A 200 22.03 -11.31 -11.89
CA SER A 200 22.54 -10.69 -10.67
C SER A 200 23.46 -11.62 -9.88
N SER A 201 24.40 -11.03 -9.16
CA SER A 201 25.01 -11.73 -8.02
C SER A 201 23.99 -11.84 -6.88
N ILE A 202 23.98 -12.96 -6.16
CA ILE A 202 23.02 -13.20 -5.07
C ILE A 202 23.70 -12.97 -3.74
N THR A 203 23.01 -12.28 -2.83
CA THR A 203 23.44 -12.10 -1.44
C THR A 203 22.28 -12.48 -0.53
N ILE A 204 22.55 -13.33 0.45
CA ILE A 204 21.56 -13.84 1.38
C ILE A 204 21.83 -13.25 2.75
N HIS A 205 20.83 -12.64 3.35
CA HIS A 205 20.84 -12.21 4.74
C HIS A 205 19.75 -12.97 5.49
N ILE A 206 20.12 -13.58 6.61
CA ILE A 206 19.19 -14.29 7.48
C ILE A 206 19.07 -13.50 8.78
N TYR A 207 17.84 -13.21 9.19
CA TYR A 207 17.54 -12.44 10.39
C TYR A 207 16.78 -13.30 11.40
N ASN A 208 17.14 -13.17 12.67
CA ASN A 208 16.40 -13.79 13.78
C ASN A 208 15.12 -12.99 14.11
N LYS A 209 14.33 -13.47 15.07
CA LYS A 209 13.07 -12.80 15.44
C LYS A 209 13.23 -11.39 16.04
N TYR A 210 14.46 -11.01 16.40
CA TYR A 210 14.79 -9.69 16.93
C TYR A 210 15.28 -8.73 15.82
N GLY A 211 15.35 -9.19 14.57
CA GLY A 211 15.87 -8.42 13.44
C GLY A 211 17.41 -8.36 13.40
N GLU A 212 18.09 -9.22 14.14
CA GLU A 212 19.55 -9.30 14.11
C GLU A 212 19.99 -10.24 12.98
N ARG A 213 20.97 -9.82 12.17
CA ARG A 213 21.56 -10.66 11.13
C ARG A 213 22.43 -11.74 11.76
N ILE A 214 22.24 -12.99 11.34
CA ILE A 214 22.87 -14.18 11.97
C ILE A 214 23.86 -14.94 11.07
N ASN A 215 24.06 -14.51 9.82
CA ASN A 215 25.05 -15.05 8.89
C ASN A 215 26.08 -13.99 8.43
#